data_AF-A0A962URY5-F1
#
_entry.id   AF-A0A962URY5-F1
#
_cell.length_a   1.000
_cell.length_b   1.000
_cell.length_c   1.000
_cell.angle_alpha   90.00
_cell.angle_beta   90.00
_cell.angle_gamma   90.00
#
_symmetry.space_group_name_H-M   'P 1'
#
loop_
_entity.id
_entity.type
_entity.pdbx_description
1 polymer ?
#
loop_
_entity_poly.entity_id
_entity_poly.type
_entity_poly.pdbx_seq_one_letter_code
_entity_poly.pdbx_strand_id
1 'polypeptide(L)' 'MKTQCTDVVIHLDEELGDDDIHELERDLSCVPGVVSACVNDKARHLMLVDYDPQDVKAGQLLDVVRQHGIGAELIGL' A
#
# COMPACT_ATOMS: atom_id res chain seq x y z
N MET A 1 4.72 -21.20 -12.45
CA MET A 1 4.07 -19.93 -12.86
C MET A 1 5.06 -18.81 -12.55
N LYS A 2 5.19 -17.79 -13.41
CA LYS A 2 6.09 -16.66 -13.14
C LYS A 2 5.29 -15.64 -12.35
N THR A 3 5.57 -15.49 -11.06
CA THR A 3 5.07 -14.38 -10.25
C THR A 3 5.68 -13.11 -10.82
N GLN A 4 4.85 -12.17 -11.28
CA GLN A 4 5.35 -10.88 -11.74
C GLN A 4 5.28 -9.95 -10.55
N CYS A 5 6.42 -9.57 -9.96
CA CYS A 5 6.41 -8.60 -8.87
C CYS A 5 6.53 -7.20 -9.47
N THR A 6 5.59 -6.33 -9.15
CA THR A 6 5.65 -4.90 -9.47
C THR A 6 5.45 -4.10 -8.19
N ASP A 7 6.09 -2.93 -8.14
CA ASP A 7 5.92 -1.97 -7.06
C ASP A 7 4.92 -0.87 -7.44
N VAL A 8 4.28 -0.29 -6.42
CA VAL A 8 3.53 0.96 -6.53
C VAL A 8 3.73 1.81 -5.29
N VAL A 9 3.74 3.13 -5.48
CA VAL A 9 3.80 4.10 -4.39
C VAL A 9 2.41 4.68 -4.16
N ILE A 10 1.95 4.60 -2.92
CA ILE A 10 0.71 5.22 -2.45
C ILE A 10 1.12 6.43 -1.60
N HIS A 11 0.67 7.62 -2.01
CA HIS A 11 0.74 8.82 -1.19
C HIS A 11 -0.41 8.81 -0.19
N LEU A 12 -0.10 9.12 1.06
CA LEU A 12 -1.04 9.29 2.17
C LEU A 12 -1.09 10.79 2.47
N ASP A 13 -2.28 11.38 2.43
CA ASP A 13 -2.46 12.83 2.53
C ASP A 13 -2.16 13.37 3.94
N GLU A 14 -2.18 12.49 4.93
CA GLU A 14 -1.96 12.79 6.34
C GLU A 14 -0.74 12.03 6.91
N GLU A 15 -0.13 12.62 7.94
CA GLU A 15 0.92 11.94 8.70
C GLU A 15 0.27 10.97 9.71
N LEU A 16 0.36 9.68 9.42
CA LEU A 16 -0.16 8.63 10.29
C LEU A 16 0.74 8.40 11.51
N GLY A 17 0.11 8.05 12.64
CA GLY A 17 0.80 7.56 13.83
C GLY A 17 1.36 6.16 13.63
N ASP A 18 2.30 5.74 14.49
CA ASP A 18 2.93 4.42 14.37
C ASP A 18 1.91 3.26 14.49
N ASP A 19 0.83 3.44 15.25
CA ASP A 19 -0.24 2.44 15.39
C ASP A 19 -1.06 2.30 14.09
N ASP A 20 -1.47 3.41 13.48
CA ASP A 20 -2.23 3.43 12.23
C ASP A 20 -1.40 2.88 11.06
N ILE A 21 -0.10 3.21 11.02
CA ILE A 21 0.86 2.66 10.06
C ILE A 21 0.93 1.14 10.18
N HIS A 22 1.13 0.61 11.39
CA HIS A 22 1.25 -0.84 11.58
C HIS A 22 -0.06 -1.58 11.27
N GLU A 23 -1.22 -0.96 11.51
CA GLU A 23 -2.50 -1.52 11.10
C GLU A 23 -2.61 -1.57 9.57
N LEU A 24 -2.32 -0.45 8.91
CA LEU A 24 -2.36 -0.34 7.45
C LEU A 24 -1.40 -1.31 6.74
N GLU A 25 -0.16 -1.43 7.23
CA GLU A 25 0.84 -2.38 6.72
C GLU A 25 0.36 -3.82 6.86
N ARG A 26 -0.26 -4.17 8.00
CA ARG A 26 -0.81 -5.51 8.23
C ARG A 26 -1.98 -5.81 7.31
N ASP A 27 -2.90 -4.87 7.15
CA ASP A 27 -4.10 -5.08 6.35
C ASP A 27 -3.76 -5.20 4.87
N LEU A 28 -2.86 -4.37 4.35
CA LEU A 28 -2.34 -4.52 2.99
C LEU A 28 -1.56 -5.83 2.82
N SER A 29 -0.75 -6.23 3.80
CA SER A 29 -0.03 -7.52 3.74
C SER A 29 -0.96 -8.74 3.77
N CYS A 30 -2.20 -8.59 4.26
CA CYS A 30 -3.21 -9.63 4.22
C CYS A 30 -3.93 -9.73 2.87
N VAL A 31 -3.76 -8.76 1.97
CA VAL A 31 -4.40 -8.77 0.65
C VAL A 31 -3.74 -9.85 -0.23
N PRO A 32 -4.52 -10.80 -0.79
CA PRO A 32 -3.99 -11.80 -1.69
C PRO A 32 -3.29 -11.15 -2.89
N GLY A 33 -2.04 -11.53 -3.14
CA GLY A 33 -1.21 -10.96 -4.20
C GLY A 33 -0.28 -9.85 -3.75
N VAL A 34 -0.40 -9.33 -2.51
CA VAL A 34 0.61 -8.45 -1.93
C VAL A 34 1.81 -9.27 -1.46
N VAL A 35 3.00 -8.80 -1.83
CA VAL A 35 4.30 -9.39 -1.46
C VAL A 35 4.87 -8.66 -0.25
N SER A 36 4.78 -7.33 -0.24
CA SER A 36 5.24 -6.48 0.86
C SER A 36 4.49 -5.14 0.84
N ALA A 37 4.20 -4.59 2.00
CA ALA A 37 3.58 -3.27 2.14
C ALA A 37 4.22 -2.55 3.33
N CYS A 38 4.97 -1.48 3.05
CA CYS A 38 5.71 -0.75 4.09
C CYS A 38 5.68 0.75 3.84
N VAL A 39 5.61 1.54 4.91
CA VAL A 39 5.82 2.98 4.82
C VAL A 39 7.31 3.32 4.78
N ASN A 40 7.63 4.49 4.22
CA ASN A 40 8.99 4.99 4.22
C ASN A 40 9.29 5.70 5.55
N ASP A 41 10.24 5.20 6.35
CA ASP A 41 10.67 5.81 7.61
C ASP A 41 11.04 7.30 7.49
N LYS A 42 11.58 7.72 6.34
CA LYS A 42 11.98 9.12 6.09
C LYS A 42 10.83 9.97 5.55
N ALA A 43 9.77 9.34 5.04
CA ALA A 43 8.63 9.99 4.41
C ALA A 43 7.38 9.17 4.72
N ARG A 44 6.84 9.32 5.94
CA ARG A 44 5.71 8.51 6.44
C ARG A 44 4.42 8.64 5.63
N HIS A 45 4.32 9.68 4.81
CA HIS A 45 3.24 9.88 3.84
C HIS A 45 3.42 9.10 2.53
N LEU A 46 4.48 8.29 2.40
CA LEU A 46 4.73 7.44 1.25
C LEU A 46 4.75 5.98 1.68
N MET A 47 3.89 5.20 1.06
CA MET A 47 3.83 3.76 1.24
C MET A 47 4.24 3.06 -0.04
N LEU A 48 5.14 2.10 0.08
CA LEU A 48 5.58 1.24 -1.01
C LEU A 48 4.89 -0.11 -0.88
N VAL A 49 4.23 -0.55 -1.94
CA VAL A 49 3.57 -1.86 -1.99
C VAL A 49 4.11 -2.65 -3.17
N ASP A 50 4.76 -3.76 -2.87
CA ASP A 50 5.14 -4.79 -3.83
C ASP A 50 3.99 -5.77 -3.97
N TYR A 51 3.53 -6.02 -5.20
CA TYR A 51 2.40 -6.91 -5.46
C TYR A 51 2.53 -7.65 -6.79
N ASP A 52 1.75 -8.74 -6.92
CA ASP A 52 1.55 -9.41 -8.19
C ASP A 52 0.34 -8.79 -8.94
N PRO A 53 0.56 -8.11 -10.08
CA PRO A 53 -0.51 -7.49 -10.84
C PRO A 53 -1.45 -8.51 -11.50
N GLN A 54 -1.14 -9.80 -11.46
CA GLN A 54 -2.06 -10.87 -11.87
C GLN A 54 -3.12 -11.16 -10.79
N ASP A 55 -2.77 -10.98 -9.51
CA ASP A 55 -3.64 -11.30 -8.36
C ASP A 55 -4.37 -10.06 -7.81
N VAL A 56 -3.68 -8.92 -7.71
CA VAL A 56 -4.25 -7.66 -7.19
C VAL A 56 -3.89 -6.49 -8.10
N LYS A 57 -4.68 -5.42 -8.07
CA LYS A 57 -4.44 -4.20 -8.86
C LYS A 57 -4.11 -3.04 -7.93
N ALA A 58 -3.25 -2.12 -8.35
CA ALA A 58 -2.93 -0.90 -7.59
C ALA A 58 -4.17 -0.14 -7.10
N GLY A 59 -5.23 -0.05 -7.92
CA GLY A 59 -6.49 0.57 -7.50
C GLY A 59 -7.18 -0.12 -6.32
N GLN A 60 -7.11 -1.46 -6.24
CA GLN A 60 -7.66 -2.21 -5.10
C GLN A 60 -6.84 -1.96 -3.83
N LEU A 61 -5.50 -1.86 -3.95
CA LEU A 61 -4.64 -1.50 -2.83
C LEU A 61 -4.98 -0.09 -2.32
N LEU A 62 -5.20 0.86 -3.23
CA LEU A 62 -5.65 2.21 -2.88
C LEU A 62 -7.00 2.21 -2.15
N ASP A 63 -7.96 1.40 -2.61
CA ASP A 63 -9.26 1.28 -1.94
C ASP A 63 -9.13 0.74 -0.52
N VAL A 64 -8.22 -0.20 -0.26
CA VAL A 64 -7.94 -0.68 1.11
C VAL A 64 -7.47 0.49 1.98
N VAL A 65 -6.49 1.27 1.53
CA VAL A 65 -6.01 2.44 2.29
C VAL A 65 -7.15 3.42 2.59
N ARG A 66 -7.99 3.71 1.60
CA ARG A 66 -9.14 4.62 1.75
C ARG A 66 -10.22 4.09 2.70
N GLN A 67 -10.35 2.77 2.87
CA GLN A 67 -11.30 2.17 3.82
C GLN A 67 -10.94 2.44 5.28
N HIS A 68 -9.67 2.72 5.59
CA HIS A 68 -9.25 3.20 6.91
C HIS A 68 -9.63 4.68 7.15
N GLY A 69 -10.29 5.34 6.18
CA GLY A 69 -10.65 6.76 6.26
C GLY A 69 -9.52 7.71 5.89
N ILE A 70 -8.41 7.17 5.37
CA ILE A 70 -7.19 7.90 5.03
C ILE A 70 -7.31 8.46 3.61
N GLY A 71 -7.03 9.76 3.46
CA GLY A 71 -6.85 10.36 2.13
C GLY A 71 -5.62 9.74 1.46
N ALA A 72 -5.79 9.14 0.28
CA ALA A 72 -4.68 8.50 -0.41
C ALA A 72 -4.81 8.59 -1.93
N GLU A 73 -3.65 8.63 -2.59
CA GLU A 73 -3.51 8.73 -4.04
C GLU A 73 -2.38 7.82 -4.55
N LEU A 74 -2.55 7.27 -5.77
CA LEU A 74 -1.49 6.49 -6.42
C LEU A 74 -0.50 7.43 -7.10
N ILE A 75 0.79 7.22 -6.85
CA ILE A 75 1.88 7.94 -7.49
C ILE A 75 2.56 7.04 -8.51
N GLY A 76 2.64 7.50 -9.76
CA GLY A 76 3.46 6.87 -10.81
C GLY A 76 2.73 5.83 -11.66
N LEU A 77 1.73 6.25 -12.43
CA LEU A 77 1.04 5.43 -13.43
C LEU A 77 1.51 5.78 -14.85
#